data_AF-A0A368WCV9-F1
#
_entry.id   AF-A0A368WCV9-F1
#
_cell.length_a   1.000
_cell.length_b   1.000
_cell.length_c   1.000
_cell.angle_alpha   90.00
_cell.angle_beta   90.00
_cell.angle_gamma   90.00
#
_symmetry.space_group_name_H-M   'P 1'
#
loop_
_entity.id
_entity.type
_entity.pdbx_description
1 polymer ?
#
loop_
_entity_poly.entity_id
_entity_poly.type
_entity_poly.pdbx_seq_one_letter_code
_entity_poly.pdbx_strand_id
1 'polypeptide(L)' 'MKKLSISISDFEKMRTNNYLYVDKTKFLAKIVSKDTYYFLYRPRCFGKTLFVDTLEKFYQGKMLCS' A
#
# COMPACT_ATOMS: atom_id res chain seq x y z
N MET A 1 -16.80 11.13 -8.77
CA MET A 1 -16.01 9.92 -9.14
C MET A 1 -14.59 10.09 -8.60
N LYS A 2 -14.09 9.16 -7.77
CA LYS A 2 -12.68 9.19 -7.31
C LYS A 2 -11.77 8.74 -8.45
N LYS A 3 -10.65 9.46 -8.66
CA LYS A 3 -9.68 9.10 -9.70
C LYS A 3 -8.95 7.81 -9.32
N LEU A 4 -8.71 6.95 -10.31
CA LEU A 4 -7.88 5.75 -10.16
C LEU A 4 -6.40 6.15 -10.32
N SER A 5 -5.54 5.69 -9.41
CA SER A 5 -4.11 6.00 -9.36
C SER A 5 -3.30 5.12 -10.32
N ILE A 6 -3.66 5.10 -11.61
CA ILE A 6 -3.03 4.20 -12.60
C ILE A 6 -1.51 4.43 -12.71
N SER A 7 -1.06 5.68 -12.48
CA SER A 7 0.34 6.09 -12.63
C SER A 7 1.01 6.50 -11.32
N ILE A 8 0.28 6.47 -10.20
CA ILE A 8 0.79 6.97 -8.90
C ILE A 8 0.99 5.77 -7.99
N SER A 9 2.25 5.52 -7.64
CA SER A 9 2.66 4.43 -6.75
C SER A 9 3.05 4.91 -5.35
N ASP A 10 2.86 6.20 -5.08
CA ASP A 10 3.23 6.86 -3.84
C ASP A 10 1.99 7.01 -2.95
N PHE A 11 2.01 6.30 -1.82
CA PHE A 11 0.90 6.20 -0.88
C PHE A 11 0.53 7.56 -0.27
N GLU A 12 1.51 8.42 0.01
CA GLU A 12 1.25 9.76 0.56
C GLU A 12 0.52 10.62 -0.47
N LYS A 13 1.00 10.62 -1.73
CA LYS A 13 0.31 11.35 -2.81
C LYS A 13 -1.09 10.82 -3.05
N MET A 14 -1.30 9.52 -2.93
CA MET A 14 -2.64 8.93 -3.05
C MET A 14 -3.59 9.42 -1.96
N ARG A 15 -3.12 9.50 -0.71
CA ARG A 15 -3.90 9.98 0.43
C ARG A 15 -4.20 11.47 0.31
N THR A 16 -3.20 12.30 0.00
CA THR A 16 -3.36 13.77 -0.12
C THR A 16 -4.28 14.16 -1.27
N ASN A 17 -4.19 13.46 -2.41
CA ASN A 17 -4.97 13.81 -3.61
C ASN A 17 -6.29 13.03 -3.71
N ASN A 18 -6.74 12.38 -2.64
CA ASN A 18 -8.01 11.65 -2.52
C ASN A 18 -8.27 10.63 -3.65
N TYR A 19 -7.21 9.91 -4.05
CA TYR A 19 -7.32 8.83 -5.02
C TYR A 19 -8.08 7.63 -4.45
N LEU A 20 -8.68 6.83 -5.32
CA LEU A 20 -9.30 5.58 -4.91
C LEU A 20 -8.21 4.57 -4.51
N TYR A 21 -8.08 4.34 -3.21
CA TYR A 21 -7.23 3.29 -2.63
C TYR A 21 -8.12 2.21 -2.02
N VAL A 22 -7.83 0.94 -2.32
CA VAL A 22 -8.46 -0.19 -1.64
C VAL A 22 -7.64 -0.47 -0.39
N ASP A 23 -8.22 -0.21 0.78
CA ASP A 23 -7.54 -0.41 2.05
C ASP A 23 -7.22 -1.90 2.28
N LYS A 24 -5.92 -2.23 2.20
CA LYS A 24 -5.39 -3.57 2.48
C LYS A 24 -4.60 -3.62 3.79
N THR A 25 -4.64 -2.57 4.61
CA THR A 25 -3.89 -2.44 5.86
C THR A 25 -4.15 -3.61 6.82
N LYS A 26 -5.39 -4.10 6.87
CA LYS A 26 -5.77 -5.27 7.68
C LYS A 26 -5.00 -6.55 7.30
N PHE A 27 -4.67 -6.71 6.02
CA PHE A 27 -3.86 -7.84 5.55
C PHE A 27 -2.38 -7.61 5.86
N LEU A 28 -1.93 -6.35 5.76
CA LEU A 28 -0.58 -5.94 6.08
C LEU A 28 -0.23 -6.27 7.55
N ALA A 29 -1.11 -5.97 8.50
CA ALA A 29 -0.93 -6.35 9.90
C ALA A 29 -0.75 -7.86 10.10
N LYS A 30 -1.52 -8.69 9.37
CA LYS A 30 -1.41 -10.16 9.43
C LYS A 30 -0.13 -10.71 8.78
N ILE A 31 0.39 -9.98 7.80
CA ILE A 31 1.64 -10.31 7.09
C ILE A 31 2.83 -9.95 7.99
N VAL A 32 2.82 -8.76 8.57
CA VAL A 32 3.88 -8.27 9.46
C VAL A 32 3.93 -9.07 10.78
N SER A 33 2.80 -9.54 11.30
CA SER A 33 2.77 -10.36 12.52
C SER A 33 3.30 -11.78 12.35
N LYS A 34 3.66 -12.20 11.12
CA LYS A 34 4.16 -13.55 10.84
C LYS A 34 5.60 -13.46 10.38
N ASP A 35 6.49 -14.19 11.06
CA ASP A 35 7.90 -14.36 10.66
C ASP A 35 8.04 -15.31 9.47
N THR A 36 7.32 -15.03 8.38
CA THR A 36 7.28 -15.90 7.20
C THR A 36 7.62 -15.10 5.96
N TYR A 37 8.42 -15.68 5.06
CA TYR A 37 8.75 -15.06 3.79
C TYR A 37 7.53 -15.03 2.85
N TYR A 38 7.17 -13.84 2.36
CA TYR A 38 6.03 -13.64 1.46
C TYR A 38 6.47 -13.49 0.01
N PHE A 39 6.09 -14.44 -0.84
CA PHE A 39 6.31 -14.31 -2.28
C PHE A 39 5.14 -13.53 -2.93
N LEU A 40 5.43 -12.32 -3.40
CA LEU A 40 4.47 -11.55 -4.20
C LEU A 40 4.49 -12.07 -5.65
N TYR A 41 3.58 -12.99 -6.01
CA TYR A 41 3.36 -13.46 -7.39
C TYR A 41 3.34 -12.28 -8.36
N ARG A 42 3.95 -12.34 -9.57
CA ARG A 42 4.23 -11.20 -10.50
C ARG A 42 3.17 -10.95 -11.62
N PRO A 43 1.86 -10.77 -11.36
CA PRO A 43 0.94 -10.29 -12.37
C PRO A 43 1.21 -8.80 -12.64
N ARG A 44 1.19 -8.43 -13.92
CA ARG A 44 1.44 -7.06 -14.40
C ARG A 44 0.33 -6.13 -13.88
N CYS A 45 0.67 -4.90 -13.50
CA CYS A 45 -0.25 -3.85 -13.04
C CYS A 45 -1.05 -4.15 -11.75
N PHE A 46 -0.64 -5.11 -10.91
CA PHE A 46 -1.39 -5.48 -9.70
C PHE A 46 -1.16 -4.55 -8.48
N GLY A 47 -0.42 -3.45 -8.63
CA GLY A 47 -0.17 -2.50 -7.55
C GLY A 47 0.85 -2.97 -6.50
N LYS A 48 1.79 -3.84 -6.88
CA LYS A 48 2.88 -4.31 -6.00
C LYS A 48 3.79 -3.20 -5.52
N THR A 49 4.15 -2.28 -6.41
CA THR A 49 5.00 -1.14 -6.08
C THR A 49 4.35 -0.28 -5.01
N LEU A 50 3.08 0.06 -5.20
CA LEU A 50 2.27 0.77 -4.21
C LEU A 50 2.18 0.00 -2.88
N PHE A 51 2.07 -1.33 -2.93
CA PHE A 51 2.04 -2.16 -1.73
C PHE A 51 3.36 -2.12 -0.93
N VAL A 52 4.50 -2.15 -1.62
CA VAL A 52 5.82 -2.00 -0.99
C VAL A 52 6.00 -0.60 -0.41
N ASP A 53 5.59 0.44 -1.14
CA ASP A 53 5.61 1.82 -0.62
C ASP A 53 4.71 1.97 0.62
N THR A 54 3.52 1.36 0.61
CA THR A 54 2.64 1.32 1.79
C THR A 54 3.31 0.63 2.98
N LEU A 55 4.01 -0.50 2.76
CA LEU A 55 4.77 -1.20 3.81
C LEU A 55 5.88 -0.31 4.37
N GLU A 56 6.64 0.35 3.51
CA GLU A 56 7.69 1.27 3.94
C GLU A 56 7.13 2.40 4.82
N LYS A 57 6.03 3.03 4.39
CA LYS A 57 5.35 4.07 5.17
C LYS A 57 4.77 3.55 6.49
N PHE A 58 4.30 2.29 6.51
CA PHE A 58 3.86 1.62 7.73
C PHE A 58 5.00 1.47 8.75
N TYR A 59 6.15 0.95 8.34
CA TYR A 59 7.32 0.80 9.22
C TYR A 59 7.94 2.14 9.64
N GLN A 60 7.84 3.17 8.79
CA GLN A 60 8.25 4.53 9.14
C GLN A 60 7.26 5.25 10.07
N GLY A 61 6.13 4.63 10.44
CA GLY A 61 5.08 5.26 11.26
C GLY A 61 4.28 6.36 10.55
N LYS A 62 4.47 6.55 9.24
CA LYS A 62 3.84 7.62 8.44
C LYS A 62 2.42 7.28 7.97
N MET A 63 1.96 6.06 8.21
CA MET A 63 0.60 5.63 7.88
C MET A 63 -0.45 6.08 8.91
N LEU A 64 -0.01 6.25 10.16
CA LEU A 64 -0.83 6.66 11.31
C LEU A 64 -0.48 8.10 11.69
N CYS A 65 -0.99 9.07 10.95
CA CYS A 65 -1.26 10.37 11.56
C CYS A 65 -2.66 10.31 12.16
N SER A 66 -2.68 10.34 13.49
CA SER A 66 -3.81 10.72 14.35
C SER A 66 -4.51 11.98 13.86
#